data_AF-A0A3D8VNF7-F1
#
_entry.id   AF-A0A3D8VNF7-F1
#
_cell.length_a   1.000
_cell.length_b   1.000
_cell.length_c   1.000
_cell.angle_alpha   90.00
_cell.angle_beta   90.00
_cell.angle_gamma   90.00
#
_symmetry.space_group_name_H-M   'P 1'
#
loop_
_entity.id
_entity.type
_entity.pdbx_description
1 polymer ?
#
loop_
_entity_poly.entity_id
_entity_poly.type
_entity_poly.pdbx_seq_one_letter_code
_entity_poly.pdbx_strand_id
1 'polypeptide(L)'
;MGLSEWKEVRLKELIEFNPREKLSKGTRAKKIGMNKLETFNKQITDYEMTEYKSGSKFRNGDTLLARITPCLENGKTAQVNILESNEVGFGSTEFIVLREVVGKSTNDFIYYLAISPKFRDIAIKSMTGTTGRQRAQKDVLQNTVIKLPQIDEQKVIAEVLSSFEEKIQNNIQINKTLENITQTIFEQWFINFEFPTRDGNTYKSSGGEMVSSELGEIPKGWKIVELRDIAEFQNGYAFYKKGYSDDGVKVVDLANVNTLGEFIETDSDKYISNELAHDKKMEKFMLLKDDLVMIMTDRTQSMNILGKTGKIPYSNKYILNQRVGRIRTSEHCNVNYLRSILNSKRVLGYLKSVSLGSVQKYVNTNHIKDIQLMLPPKEIMDMYSEKVKTIFDKMQKINEENKVLKELLHTLLPKLISGEVRVLSKEFRDR
;
A
#
# COMPACT_ATOMS: atom_id res chain seq x y z
N MET A 1 -16.47 -8.20 -38.60
CA MET A 1 -15.73 -9.48 -38.57
C MET A 1 -15.57 -9.87 -37.10
N GLY A 2 -16.06 -11.05 -36.70
CA GLY A 2 -16.09 -11.46 -35.30
C GLY A 2 -14.71 -11.75 -34.70
N LEU A 3 -14.68 -12.06 -33.41
CA LEU A 3 -13.48 -12.51 -32.70
C LEU A 3 -12.85 -13.71 -33.42
N SER A 4 -11.62 -13.56 -33.90
CA SER A 4 -10.88 -14.69 -34.49
C SER A 4 -10.58 -15.75 -33.43
N GLU A 5 -10.53 -17.02 -33.84
CA GLU A 5 -10.09 -18.09 -32.94
C GLU A 5 -8.63 -17.90 -32.51
N TRP A 6 -8.38 -18.13 -31.22
CA TRP A 6 -7.02 -18.09 -30.68
C TRP A 6 -6.27 -19.35 -31.04
N LYS A 7 -5.01 -19.19 -31.42
CA LYS A 7 -4.14 -20.31 -31.81
C LYS A 7 -3.38 -20.82 -30.60
N GLU A 8 -3.22 -22.14 -30.51
CA GLU A 8 -2.32 -22.74 -29.52
C GLU A 8 -0.87 -22.56 -29.98
N VAL A 9 -0.04 -22.01 -29.09
CA VAL A 9 1.38 -21.73 -29.36
C VAL A 9 2.21 -22.01 -28.12
N ARG A 10 3.48 -22.38 -28.31
CA ARG A 10 4.42 -22.46 -27.18
C ARG A 10 4.95 -21.07 -26.83
N LEU A 11 5.18 -20.81 -25.55
CA LEU A 11 5.68 -19.50 -25.11
C LEU A 11 7.00 -19.08 -25.78
N LYS A 12 7.90 -20.02 -26.08
CA LYS A 12 9.15 -19.72 -26.81
C LYS A 12 8.94 -19.13 -28.21
N GLU A 13 7.74 -19.29 -28.79
CA GLU A 13 7.42 -18.77 -30.11
C GLU A 13 6.93 -17.31 -30.06
N LEU A 14 6.48 -16.84 -28.90
CA LEU A 14 5.96 -15.48 -28.69
C LEU A 14 6.78 -14.65 -27.69
N ILE A 15 7.69 -15.25 -26.93
CA ILE A 15 8.56 -14.56 -25.97
C ILE A 15 10.01 -14.92 -26.27
N GLU A 16 10.86 -13.91 -26.44
CA GLU A 16 12.30 -14.09 -26.37
C GLU A 16 12.74 -14.12 -24.90
N PHE A 17 13.08 -15.32 -24.42
CA PHE A 17 13.54 -15.52 -23.04
C PHE A 17 15.04 -15.24 -22.93
N ASN A 18 15.40 -14.32 -22.03
CA ASN A 18 16.76 -13.84 -21.81
C ASN A 18 17.41 -13.34 -23.11
N PRO A 19 16.85 -12.27 -23.74
CA PRO A 19 17.38 -11.70 -24.96
C PRO A 19 18.87 -11.35 -24.81
N ARG A 20 19.62 -11.49 -25.90
CA ARG A 20 21.06 -11.20 -25.90
C ARG A 20 21.29 -9.70 -26.02
N GLU A 21 21.96 -9.11 -25.03
CA GLU A 21 22.37 -7.70 -25.05
C GLU A 21 23.87 -7.52 -24.83
N LYS A 22 24.41 -6.47 -25.44
CA LYS A 22 25.81 -6.07 -25.27
C LYS A 22 25.91 -4.97 -24.22
N LEU A 23 26.74 -5.20 -23.21
CA LEU A 23 27.10 -4.25 -22.16
C LEU A 23 28.47 -4.68 -21.65
N SER A 24 29.47 -3.80 -21.79
CA SER A 24 30.87 -4.09 -21.46
C SER A 24 31.09 -4.01 -19.95
N LYS A 25 31.99 -4.84 -19.42
CA LYS A 25 32.36 -4.76 -17.99
C LYS A 25 32.99 -3.38 -17.70
N GLY A 26 32.62 -2.78 -16.57
CA GLY A 26 33.03 -1.43 -16.21
C GLY A 26 32.12 -0.31 -16.77
N THR A 27 31.24 -0.61 -17.73
CA THR A 27 30.28 0.40 -18.22
C THR A 27 29.29 0.77 -17.11
N ARG A 28 29.19 2.06 -16.80
CA ARG A 28 28.22 2.57 -15.83
C ARG A 28 26.83 2.59 -16.44
N ALA A 29 25.89 1.86 -15.85
CA ALA A 29 24.52 1.71 -16.36
C ALA A 29 23.51 1.57 -15.21
N LYS A 30 22.22 1.74 -15.52
CA LYS A 30 21.12 1.54 -14.57
C LYS A 30 21.04 0.05 -14.18
N LYS A 31 21.08 -0.19 -12.88
CA LYS A 31 21.00 -1.51 -12.25
C LYS A 31 19.70 -1.68 -11.48
N ILE A 32 18.95 -2.72 -11.81
CA ILE A 32 17.75 -3.15 -11.08
C ILE A 32 18.08 -4.37 -10.22
N GLY A 33 18.15 -4.18 -8.91
CA GLY A 33 18.26 -5.27 -7.95
C GLY A 33 16.92 -5.93 -7.65
N MET A 34 16.92 -7.14 -7.09
CA MET A 34 15.70 -7.81 -6.65
C MET A 34 14.95 -7.04 -5.54
N ASN A 35 15.69 -6.23 -4.76
CA ASN A 35 15.16 -5.33 -3.74
C ASN A 35 14.46 -4.09 -4.33
N LYS A 36 14.67 -3.79 -5.61
CA LYS A 36 14.02 -2.68 -6.31
C LYS A 36 12.70 -3.07 -6.98
N LEU A 37 12.39 -4.36 -7.04
CA LEU A 37 11.07 -4.84 -7.45
C LEU A 37 10.14 -4.96 -6.25
N GLU A 38 9.02 -4.25 -6.33
CA GLU A 38 7.88 -4.39 -5.43
C GLU A 38 7.03 -5.61 -5.83
N THR A 39 6.27 -6.14 -4.87
CA THR A 39 5.38 -7.29 -5.09
C THR A 39 4.13 -6.82 -5.83
N PHE A 40 3.75 -7.50 -6.91
CA PHE A 40 2.53 -7.18 -7.68
C PHE A 40 2.48 -5.72 -8.19
N ASN A 41 3.63 -5.17 -8.59
CA ASN A 41 3.72 -3.83 -9.15
C ASN A 41 4.38 -3.87 -10.53
N LYS A 42 3.68 -3.35 -11.55
CA LYS A 42 4.19 -3.26 -12.92
C LYS A 42 5.40 -2.33 -13.02
N GLN A 43 5.41 -1.25 -12.25
CA GLN A 43 6.40 -0.18 -12.40
C GLN A 43 7.67 -0.45 -11.59
N ILE A 44 8.80 0.01 -12.12
CA ILE A 44 10.07 0.06 -11.41
C ILE A 44 10.24 1.47 -10.87
N THR A 45 10.19 1.63 -9.54
CA THR A 45 10.18 2.93 -8.87
C THR A 45 11.58 3.44 -8.50
N ASP A 46 12.60 2.57 -8.53
CA ASP A 46 13.96 2.90 -8.09
C ASP A 46 15.04 2.08 -8.82
N TYR A 47 16.23 2.66 -9.00
CA TYR A 47 17.38 2.04 -9.66
C TYR A 47 18.71 2.58 -9.11
N GLU A 48 19.79 1.82 -9.34
CA GLU A 48 21.14 2.24 -8.95
C GLU A 48 22.01 2.49 -10.19
N MET A 49 22.78 3.57 -10.21
CA MET A 49 23.78 3.80 -11.26
C MET A 49 25.11 3.18 -10.86
N THR A 50 25.49 2.05 -11.48
CA THR A 50 26.69 1.29 -11.10
C THR A 50 27.41 0.72 -12.32
N GLU A 51 28.69 0.38 -12.16
CA GLU A 51 29.45 -0.31 -13.20
C GLU A 51 28.97 -1.75 -13.40
N TYR A 52 28.75 -2.12 -14.66
CA TYR A 52 28.37 -3.47 -15.02
C TYR A 52 29.49 -4.46 -14.70
N LYS A 53 29.17 -5.47 -13.89
CA LYS A 53 30.07 -6.59 -13.57
C LYS A 53 29.50 -7.91 -14.09
N SER A 54 28.26 -8.20 -13.69
CA SER A 54 27.48 -9.37 -14.08
C SER A 54 26.00 -9.08 -13.85
N GLY A 55 25.13 -9.87 -14.47
CA GLY A 55 23.68 -9.69 -14.32
C GLY A 55 22.91 -10.03 -15.58
N SER A 56 21.60 -10.21 -15.45
CA SER A 56 20.69 -10.24 -16.60
C SER A 56 20.61 -8.84 -17.21
N LYS A 57 20.61 -8.74 -18.54
CA LYS A 57 20.53 -7.48 -19.28
C LYS A 57 19.16 -7.35 -19.94
N PHE A 58 18.70 -6.12 -20.08
CA PHE A 58 17.35 -5.84 -20.56
C PHE A 58 17.25 -4.43 -21.16
N ARG A 59 16.17 -4.18 -21.87
CA ARG A 59 15.76 -2.89 -22.44
C ARG A 59 14.39 -2.48 -21.92
N ASN A 60 13.97 -1.25 -22.24
CA ASN A 60 12.58 -0.84 -22.03
C ASN A 60 11.60 -1.80 -22.72
N GLY A 61 10.46 -2.02 -22.08
CA GLY A 61 9.42 -2.96 -22.48
C GLY A 61 9.63 -4.38 -21.94
N ASP A 62 10.88 -4.78 -21.66
CA ASP A 62 11.14 -6.12 -21.15
C ASP A 62 10.46 -6.35 -19.79
N THR A 63 9.92 -7.54 -19.59
CA THR A 63 9.40 -7.97 -18.27
C THR A 63 10.48 -8.71 -17.49
N LEU A 64 10.76 -8.25 -16.28
CA LEU A 64 11.68 -8.86 -15.33
C LEU A 64 10.91 -9.79 -14.39
N LEU A 65 10.99 -11.09 -14.63
CA LEU A 65 10.38 -12.12 -13.79
C LEU A 65 11.42 -12.65 -12.78
N ALA A 66 11.15 -12.52 -11.49
CA ALA A 66 11.97 -13.17 -10.47
C ALA A 66 11.94 -14.69 -10.65
N ARG A 67 13.10 -15.35 -10.62
CA ARG A 67 13.17 -16.81 -10.81
C ARG A 67 13.27 -17.62 -9.53
N ILE A 68 13.58 -16.99 -8.39
CA ILE A 68 14.02 -17.64 -7.15
C ILE A 68 13.01 -17.48 -6.01
N THR A 69 12.92 -18.45 -5.09
CA THR A 69 12.15 -18.38 -3.85
C THR A 69 12.77 -17.37 -2.86
N PRO A 70 11.99 -16.61 -2.09
CA PRO A 70 10.53 -16.47 -2.15
C PRO A 70 10.07 -15.39 -3.15
N CYS A 71 10.98 -14.81 -3.95
CA CYS A 71 10.68 -13.65 -4.78
C CYS A 71 9.63 -13.94 -5.87
N LEU A 72 9.71 -15.09 -6.54
CA LEU A 72 8.71 -15.50 -7.53
C LEU A 72 7.33 -15.76 -6.89
N GLU A 73 7.32 -16.47 -5.77
CA GLU A 73 6.12 -16.80 -4.99
C GLU A 73 5.41 -15.52 -4.49
N ASN A 74 6.20 -14.53 -4.07
CA ASN A 74 5.71 -13.21 -3.64
C ASN A 74 5.32 -12.29 -4.80
N GLY A 75 5.42 -12.75 -6.06
CA GLY A 75 4.96 -11.98 -7.22
C GLY A 75 5.87 -10.81 -7.59
N LYS A 76 7.19 -10.92 -7.36
CA LYS A 76 8.15 -9.93 -7.85
C LYS A 76 8.30 -10.04 -9.36
N THR A 77 7.54 -9.22 -10.08
CA THR A 77 7.56 -9.12 -11.55
C THR A 77 7.23 -7.69 -11.93
N ALA A 78 8.06 -7.07 -12.76
CA ALA A 78 7.88 -5.69 -13.21
C ALA A 78 8.26 -5.55 -14.69
N GLN A 79 7.72 -4.53 -15.35
CA GLN A 79 8.09 -4.16 -16.71
C GLN A 79 9.05 -2.98 -16.69
N VAL A 80 10.09 -3.02 -17.51
CA VAL A 80 11.10 -1.96 -17.56
C VAL A 80 10.55 -0.76 -18.33
N ASN A 81 10.43 0.38 -17.66
CA ASN A 81 9.96 1.64 -18.23
C ASN A 81 10.83 2.86 -17.87
N ILE A 82 12.00 2.63 -17.27
CA ILE A 82 12.88 3.68 -16.72
C ILE A 82 14.12 3.96 -17.59
N LEU A 83 14.34 3.20 -18.66
CA LEU A 83 15.50 3.35 -19.53
C LEU A 83 15.19 4.37 -20.63
N GLU A 84 16.23 5.00 -21.19
CA GLU A 84 16.09 5.80 -22.39
C GLU A 84 15.99 4.91 -23.64
N SER A 85 15.63 5.51 -24.77
CA SER A 85 15.62 4.81 -26.05
C SER A 85 16.99 4.18 -26.35
N ASN A 86 17.01 2.87 -26.61
CA ASN A 86 18.21 2.05 -26.84
C ASN A 86 19.19 1.92 -25.65
N GLU A 87 18.84 2.42 -24.46
CA GLU A 87 19.63 2.18 -23.25
C GLU A 87 19.51 0.70 -22.83
N VAL A 88 20.64 0.11 -22.43
CA VAL A 88 20.71 -1.25 -21.89
C VAL A 88 20.91 -1.17 -20.38
N GLY A 89 19.91 -1.67 -19.65
CA GLY A 89 20.00 -1.87 -18.22
C GLY A 89 20.54 -3.25 -17.87
N PHE A 90 20.91 -3.44 -16.60
CA PHE A 90 21.23 -4.76 -16.08
C PHE A 90 20.65 -4.97 -14.68
N GLY A 91 20.63 -6.20 -14.20
CA GLY A 91 20.06 -6.50 -12.90
C GLY A 91 20.49 -7.84 -12.35
N SER A 92 19.73 -8.35 -11.39
CA SER A 92 19.99 -9.64 -10.78
C SER A 92 20.13 -10.76 -11.82
N THR A 93 21.07 -11.69 -11.61
CA THR A 93 21.15 -12.94 -12.38
C THR A 93 19.96 -13.87 -12.11
N GLU A 94 19.17 -13.55 -11.07
CA GLU A 94 17.94 -14.26 -10.71
C GLU A 94 16.70 -13.69 -11.43
N PHE A 95 16.88 -12.90 -12.49
CA PHE A 95 15.80 -12.54 -13.41
C PHE A 95 15.77 -13.47 -14.62
N ILE A 96 14.56 -13.87 -14.99
CA ILE A 96 14.23 -14.29 -16.35
C ILE A 96 13.68 -13.05 -17.04
N VAL A 97 14.35 -12.60 -18.10
CA VAL A 97 13.93 -11.44 -18.88
C VAL A 97 13.04 -11.94 -20.01
N LEU A 98 11.85 -11.36 -20.16
CA LEU A 98 10.86 -11.72 -21.17
C LEU A 98 10.69 -10.54 -22.12
N ARG A 99 10.97 -10.75 -23.40
CA ARG A 99 10.82 -9.73 -24.45
C ARG A 99 9.83 -10.17 -25.51
N GLU A 100 9.10 -9.23 -26.08
CA GLU A 100 8.22 -9.48 -27.21
C GLU A 100 8.94 -10.02 -28.44
N VAL A 101 8.24 -10.88 -29.17
CA VAL A 101 8.61 -11.25 -30.54
C VAL A 101 7.76 -10.42 -31.47
N VAL A 102 8.40 -9.46 -32.15
CA VAL A 102 7.73 -8.48 -33.03
C VAL A 102 6.78 -9.19 -34.01
N GLY A 103 5.54 -8.71 -34.08
CA GLY A 103 4.48 -9.28 -34.92
C GLY A 103 3.76 -10.50 -34.34
N LYS A 104 4.23 -11.06 -33.21
CA LYS A 104 3.56 -12.18 -32.52
C LYS A 104 3.03 -11.82 -31.15
N SER A 105 3.74 -10.98 -30.40
CA SER A 105 3.32 -10.52 -29.08
C SER A 105 3.59 -9.04 -28.85
N THR A 106 2.99 -8.48 -27.79
CA THR A 106 3.35 -7.17 -27.24
C THR A 106 3.95 -7.31 -25.84
N ASN A 107 4.88 -6.43 -25.50
CA ASN A 107 5.53 -6.39 -24.19
C ASN A 107 4.54 -6.24 -23.03
N ASP A 108 3.47 -5.46 -23.19
CA ASP A 108 2.44 -5.32 -22.16
C ASP A 108 1.62 -6.58 -21.96
N PHE A 109 1.26 -7.28 -23.04
CA PHE A 109 0.58 -8.56 -22.93
C PHE A 109 1.45 -9.60 -22.24
N ILE A 110 2.76 -9.62 -22.52
CA ILE A 110 3.73 -10.50 -21.84
C ILE A 110 3.78 -10.21 -20.34
N TYR A 111 3.75 -8.95 -19.93
CA TYR A 111 3.70 -8.59 -18.51
C TYR A 111 2.47 -9.21 -17.84
N TYR A 112 1.26 -8.98 -18.39
CA TYR A 112 0.02 -9.51 -17.83
C TYR A 112 -0.05 -11.05 -17.87
N LEU A 113 0.48 -11.67 -18.92
CA LEU A 113 0.65 -13.11 -19.00
C LEU A 113 1.56 -13.62 -17.88
N ALA A 114 2.69 -12.98 -17.64
CA ALA A 114 3.67 -13.38 -16.63
C ALA A 114 3.13 -13.29 -15.18
N ILE A 115 2.23 -12.33 -14.92
CA ILE A 115 1.58 -12.21 -13.60
C ILE A 115 0.28 -13.01 -13.48
N SER A 116 -0.22 -13.61 -14.56
CA SER A 116 -1.45 -14.40 -14.54
C SER A 116 -1.34 -15.62 -13.62
N PRO A 117 -2.42 -16.01 -12.90
CA PRO A 117 -2.38 -17.14 -11.97
C PRO A 117 -1.88 -18.44 -12.60
N LYS A 118 -2.32 -18.75 -13.83
CA LYS A 118 -1.92 -19.97 -14.55
C LYS A 118 -0.43 -19.99 -14.87
N PHE A 119 0.11 -18.89 -15.39
CA PHE A 119 1.54 -18.81 -15.69
C PHE A 119 2.39 -18.93 -14.42
N ARG A 120 2.00 -18.20 -13.36
CA ARG A 120 2.71 -18.22 -12.07
C ARG A 120 2.70 -19.59 -11.44
N ASP A 121 1.58 -20.29 -11.45
CA ASP A 121 1.46 -21.67 -10.94
C ASP A 121 2.42 -22.63 -11.66
N ILE A 122 2.51 -22.55 -12.99
CA ILE A 122 3.48 -23.33 -13.77
C ILE A 122 4.92 -22.97 -13.38
N ALA A 123 5.22 -21.68 -13.25
CA ALA A 123 6.56 -21.21 -12.87
C ALA A 123 6.96 -21.73 -11.49
N ILE A 124 6.06 -21.64 -10.50
CA ILE A 124 6.27 -22.08 -9.12
C ILE A 124 6.42 -23.60 -9.05
N LYS A 125 5.56 -24.37 -9.73
CA LYS A 125 5.65 -25.84 -9.78
C LYS A 125 6.92 -26.34 -10.48
N SER A 126 7.50 -25.53 -11.37
CA SER A 126 8.78 -25.86 -12.02
C SER A 126 10.01 -25.65 -11.13
N MET A 127 9.84 -25.10 -9.92
CA MET A 127 10.96 -24.68 -9.10
C MET A 127 11.74 -25.89 -8.55
N THR A 128 13.05 -25.89 -8.77
CA THR A 128 13.96 -26.95 -8.30
C THR A 128 15.16 -26.36 -7.54
N GLY A 129 15.76 -27.14 -6.64
CA GLY A 129 16.90 -26.72 -5.84
C GLY A 129 16.69 -26.95 -4.34
N THR A 130 17.63 -26.45 -3.54
CA THR A 130 17.57 -26.54 -2.07
C THR A 130 16.50 -25.61 -1.49
N THR A 131 15.93 -25.99 -0.35
CA THR A 131 14.90 -25.23 0.37
C THR A 131 15.33 -23.77 0.57
N GLY A 132 14.47 -22.82 0.19
CA GLY A 132 14.76 -21.38 0.26
C GLY A 132 15.63 -20.81 -0.87
N ARG A 133 16.12 -21.65 -1.81
CA ARG A 133 16.85 -21.24 -3.03
C ARG A 133 16.41 -22.02 -4.26
N GLN A 134 15.14 -22.40 -4.32
CA GLN A 134 14.58 -23.05 -5.49
C GLN A 134 14.45 -22.05 -6.64
N ARG A 135 14.59 -22.52 -7.88
CA ARG A 135 14.55 -21.69 -9.09
C ARG A 135 13.62 -22.27 -10.13
N ALA A 136 12.78 -21.41 -10.71
CA ALA A 136 11.93 -21.74 -11.84
C ALA A 136 12.78 -22.15 -13.04
N GLN A 137 12.33 -23.18 -13.73
CA GLN A 137 12.99 -23.73 -14.90
C GLN A 137 12.49 -23.03 -16.15
N LYS A 138 13.38 -22.25 -16.77
CA LYS A 138 13.11 -21.52 -18.02
C LYS A 138 12.58 -22.44 -19.12
N ASP A 139 13.10 -23.65 -19.23
CA ASP A 139 12.70 -24.60 -20.29
C ASP A 139 11.25 -25.09 -20.12
N VAL A 140 10.75 -25.19 -18.89
CA VAL A 140 9.34 -25.50 -18.60
C VAL A 140 8.45 -24.34 -19.07
N LEU A 141 8.82 -23.11 -18.76
CA LEU A 141 8.11 -21.92 -19.23
C LEU A 141 8.12 -21.85 -20.76
N GLN A 142 9.27 -21.99 -21.40
CA GLN A 142 9.43 -21.93 -22.85
C GLN A 142 8.54 -22.93 -23.61
N ASN A 143 8.31 -24.11 -23.05
CA ASN A 143 7.50 -25.17 -23.67
C ASN A 143 6.03 -25.17 -23.24
N THR A 144 5.63 -24.26 -22.35
CA THR A 144 4.23 -24.10 -21.96
C THR A 144 3.39 -23.68 -23.16
N VAL A 145 2.23 -24.30 -23.33
CA VAL A 145 1.26 -24.00 -24.40
C VAL A 145 0.20 -23.05 -23.88
N ILE A 146 -0.07 -21.98 -24.62
CA ILE A 146 -1.16 -21.04 -24.36
C ILE A 146 -1.99 -20.82 -25.62
N LYS A 147 -3.20 -20.30 -25.44
CA LYS A 147 -3.99 -19.75 -26.53
C LYS A 147 -3.58 -18.29 -26.72
N LEU A 148 -3.16 -17.91 -27.93
CA LEU A 148 -2.66 -16.59 -28.24
C LEU A 148 -3.70 -15.76 -29.02
N PRO A 149 -4.14 -14.60 -28.49
CA PRO A 149 -4.91 -13.63 -29.26
C PRO A 149 -4.11 -13.01 -30.40
N GLN A 150 -4.81 -12.43 -31.38
CA GLN A 150 -4.16 -11.56 -32.36
C GLN A 150 -3.56 -10.31 -31.68
N ILE A 151 -2.57 -9.69 -32.32
CA ILE A 151 -1.86 -8.52 -31.78
C ILE A 151 -2.80 -7.42 -31.31
N ASP A 152 -3.86 -7.12 -32.08
CA ASP A 152 -4.77 -6.03 -31.72
C ASP A 152 -5.61 -6.38 -30.48
N GLU A 153 -6.02 -7.64 -30.34
CA GLU A 153 -6.70 -8.10 -29.12
C GLU A 153 -5.73 -8.12 -27.92
N GLN A 154 -4.47 -8.48 -28.11
CA GLN A 154 -3.44 -8.39 -27.05
C GLN A 154 -3.26 -6.97 -26.53
N LYS A 155 -3.22 -5.97 -27.44
CA LYS A 155 -3.14 -4.54 -27.07
C LYS A 155 -4.37 -4.11 -26.27
N VAL A 156 -5.57 -4.52 -26.67
CA VAL A 156 -6.81 -4.15 -25.98
C VAL A 156 -6.88 -4.82 -24.61
N ILE A 157 -6.49 -6.08 -24.48
CA ILE A 157 -6.38 -6.78 -23.18
C ILE A 157 -5.44 -6.00 -22.25
N ALA A 158 -4.27 -5.62 -22.75
CA ALA A 158 -3.29 -4.85 -22.01
C ALA A 158 -3.82 -3.46 -21.61
N GLU A 159 -4.47 -2.73 -22.51
CA GLU A 159 -5.06 -1.40 -22.26
C GLU A 159 -6.14 -1.48 -21.18
N VAL A 160 -7.01 -2.50 -21.23
CA VAL A 160 -8.04 -2.71 -20.21
C VAL A 160 -7.38 -2.94 -18.84
N LEU A 161 -6.45 -3.88 -18.74
CA LEU A 161 -5.79 -4.21 -17.48
C LEU A 161 -4.95 -3.03 -16.93
N SER A 162 -4.23 -2.31 -17.81
CA SER A 162 -3.41 -1.16 -17.41
C SER A 162 -4.27 0.00 -16.91
N SER A 163 -5.45 0.21 -17.47
CA SER A 163 -6.35 1.27 -17.01
C SER A 163 -6.77 1.10 -15.53
N PHE A 164 -6.97 -0.14 -15.08
CA PHE A 164 -7.25 -0.42 -13.66
C PHE A 164 -6.04 -0.12 -12.78
N GLU A 165 -4.84 -0.57 -13.19
CA GLU A 165 -3.60 -0.33 -12.45
C GLU A 165 -3.29 1.17 -12.36
N GLU A 166 -3.38 1.90 -13.47
CA GLU A 166 -3.20 3.34 -13.54
C GLU A 166 -4.17 4.08 -12.62
N LYS A 167 -5.45 3.68 -12.63
CA LYS A 167 -6.45 4.26 -11.72
C LYS A 167 -6.11 4.02 -10.26
N ILE A 168 -5.66 2.81 -9.89
CA ILE A 168 -5.21 2.50 -8.52
C ILE A 168 -4.01 3.38 -8.12
N GLN A 169 -3.02 3.53 -9.00
CA GLN A 169 -1.84 4.37 -8.73
C GLN A 169 -2.21 5.85 -8.60
N ASN A 170 -3.07 6.36 -9.49
CA ASN A 170 -3.59 7.72 -9.40
C ASN A 170 -4.33 7.95 -8.08
N ASN A 171 -5.15 7.00 -7.66
CA ASN A 171 -5.87 7.05 -6.39
C ASN A 171 -4.91 7.07 -5.18
N ILE A 172 -3.86 6.25 -5.19
CA ILE A 172 -2.81 6.27 -4.15
C ILE A 172 -2.14 7.65 -4.10
N GLN A 173 -1.80 8.23 -5.25
CA GLN A 173 -1.18 9.55 -5.32
C GLN A 173 -2.12 10.66 -4.85
N ILE A 174 -3.41 10.59 -5.20
CA ILE A 174 -4.43 11.52 -4.71
C ILE A 174 -4.51 11.45 -3.18
N ASN A 175 -4.59 10.26 -2.59
CA ASN A 175 -4.63 10.11 -1.13
C ASN A 175 -3.38 10.67 -0.45
N LYS A 176 -2.20 10.45 -1.02
CA LYS A 176 -0.96 11.06 -0.53
C LYS A 176 -1.02 12.59 -0.57
N THR A 177 -1.57 13.18 -1.63
CA THR A 177 -1.75 14.63 -1.72
C THR A 177 -2.79 15.16 -0.72
N LEU A 178 -3.90 14.45 -0.53
CA LEU A 178 -4.95 14.81 0.44
C LEU A 178 -4.42 14.76 1.89
N GLU A 179 -3.60 13.77 2.21
CA GLU A 179 -2.93 13.69 3.52
C GLU A 179 -1.95 14.86 3.71
N ASN A 180 -1.13 15.17 2.71
CA ASN A 180 -0.24 16.33 2.77
C ASN A 180 -1.01 17.64 3.00
N ILE A 181 -2.13 17.84 2.31
CA ILE A 181 -3.00 19.02 2.53
C ILE A 181 -3.51 19.05 3.97
N THR A 182 -4.00 17.92 4.49
CA THR A 182 -4.49 17.82 5.88
C THR A 182 -3.39 18.15 6.88
N GLN A 183 -2.18 17.60 6.67
CA GLN A 183 -1.02 17.87 7.52
C GLN A 183 -0.64 19.35 7.46
N THR A 184 -0.64 19.97 6.28
CA THR A 184 -0.35 21.40 6.14
C THR A 184 -1.39 22.27 6.87
N ILE A 185 -2.69 21.96 6.74
CA ILE A 185 -3.74 22.67 7.49
C ILE A 185 -3.52 22.50 8.99
N PHE A 186 -3.22 21.28 9.44
CA PHE A 186 -2.95 21.00 10.85
C PHE A 186 -1.73 21.76 11.37
N GLU A 187 -0.62 21.75 10.62
CA GLU A 187 0.59 22.48 10.96
C GLU A 187 0.31 23.99 11.03
N GLN A 188 -0.41 24.55 10.06
CA GLN A 188 -0.80 25.95 10.06
C GLN A 188 -1.64 26.31 11.31
N TRP A 189 -2.64 25.50 11.66
CA TRP A 189 -3.58 25.83 12.73
C TRP A 189 -3.01 25.56 14.13
N PHE A 190 -2.29 24.45 14.32
CA PHE A 190 -1.96 23.94 15.65
C PHE A 190 -0.48 23.91 15.98
N ILE A 191 0.39 24.22 15.01
CA ILE A 191 1.84 24.37 15.24
C ILE A 191 2.26 25.82 15.02
N ASN A 192 1.80 26.43 13.92
CA ASN A 192 2.08 27.83 13.62
C ASN A 192 1.06 28.79 14.25
N PHE A 193 -0.04 28.24 14.80
CA PHE A 193 -1.12 28.98 15.46
C PHE A 193 -1.79 30.05 14.57
N GLU A 194 -1.88 29.76 13.27
CA GLU A 194 -2.54 30.59 12.25
C GLU A 194 -3.96 30.08 11.96
N PHE A 195 -4.69 29.65 13.00
CA PHE A 195 -6.10 29.31 12.87
C PHE A 195 -6.94 30.58 12.65
N PRO A 196 -8.06 30.49 11.92
CA PRO A 196 -8.93 31.64 11.65
C PRO A 196 -9.60 32.15 12.92
N THR A 197 -9.65 33.46 13.08
CA THR A 197 -10.46 34.15 14.09
C THR A 197 -11.89 34.36 13.55
N ARG A 198 -12.80 34.86 14.40
CA ARG A 198 -14.18 35.16 14.02
C ARG A 198 -14.30 36.15 12.86
N ASP A 199 -13.32 37.04 12.71
CA ASP A 199 -13.27 38.06 11.66
C ASP A 199 -12.60 37.56 10.37
N GLY A 200 -12.22 36.28 10.30
CA GLY A 200 -11.59 35.65 9.13
C GLY A 200 -10.08 35.90 9.01
N ASN A 201 -9.49 36.69 9.89
CA ASN A 201 -8.03 36.88 9.97
C ASN A 201 -7.35 35.69 10.67
N THR A 202 -6.03 35.55 10.55
CA THR A 202 -5.29 34.47 11.22
C THR A 202 -4.78 34.91 12.59
N TYR A 203 -4.90 34.03 13.60
CA TYR A 203 -4.70 34.39 15.01
C TYR A 203 -3.31 35.00 15.29
N LYS A 204 -2.22 34.24 15.05
CA LYS A 204 -0.88 34.68 15.42
C LYS A 204 -0.42 35.90 14.61
N SER A 205 -0.61 35.90 13.29
CA SER A 205 -0.21 37.04 12.44
C SER A 205 -1.01 38.33 12.73
N SER A 206 -2.21 38.22 13.32
CA SER A 206 -3.01 39.39 13.74
C SER A 206 -2.69 39.87 15.17
N GLY A 207 -1.60 39.41 15.78
CA GLY A 207 -1.19 39.80 17.13
C GLY A 207 -1.92 39.04 18.25
N GLY A 208 -2.43 37.84 17.95
CA GLY A 208 -3.08 36.98 18.94
C GLY A 208 -2.18 36.71 20.16
N GLU A 209 -2.76 36.79 21.36
CA GLU A 209 -2.01 36.68 22.61
C GLU A 209 -1.46 35.26 22.81
N MET A 210 -0.17 35.16 23.12
CA MET A 210 0.54 33.92 23.39
C MET A 210 0.94 33.87 24.86
N VAL A 211 0.91 32.67 25.45
CA VAL A 211 1.28 32.43 26.85
C VAL A 211 2.32 31.31 26.93
N SER A 212 3.25 31.43 27.88
CA SER A 212 4.25 30.40 28.13
C SER A 212 3.61 29.14 28.73
N SER A 213 4.05 27.97 28.28
CA SER A 213 3.61 26.67 28.79
C SER A 213 4.74 25.64 28.76
N GLU A 214 4.50 24.47 29.35
CA GLU A 214 5.43 23.33 29.33
C GLU A 214 5.79 22.85 27.91
N LEU A 215 4.91 23.08 26.92
CA LEU A 215 5.13 22.72 25.52
C LEU A 215 5.64 23.89 24.67
N GLY A 216 6.08 24.98 25.30
CA GLY A 216 6.46 26.23 24.64
C GLY A 216 5.35 27.28 24.66
N GLU A 217 5.49 28.31 23.83
CA GLU A 217 4.44 29.33 23.70
C GLU A 217 3.21 28.76 23.01
N ILE A 218 2.04 28.93 23.63
CA ILE A 218 0.75 28.49 23.10
C ILE A 218 -0.26 29.65 23.09
N PRO A 219 -1.29 29.61 22.24
CA PRO A 219 -2.33 30.63 22.24
C PRO A 219 -3.06 30.70 23.58
N LYS A 220 -3.39 31.92 24.00
CA LYS A 220 -4.21 32.11 25.21
C LYS A 220 -5.53 31.34 25.12
N GLY A 221 -5.89 30.68 26.22
CA GLY A 221 -7.11 29.87 26.32
C GLY A 221 -6.94 28.42 25.86
N TRP A 222 -5.78 28.05 25.29
CA TRP A 222 -5.45 26.65 25.04
C TRP A 222 -4.96 26.00 26.33
N LYS A 223 -5.29 24.72 26.50
CA LYS A 223 -4.91 23.95 27.69
C LYS A 223 -3.86 22.90 27.31
N ILE A 224 -2.98 22.56 28.25
CA ILE A 224 -2.17 21.34 28.14
C ILE A 224 -2.91 20.26 28.94
N VAL A 225 -3.14 19.11 28.30
CA VAL A 225 -3.86 17.96 28.87
C VAL A 225 -3.11 16.68 28.53
N GLU A 226 -3.35 15.61 29.28
CA GLU A 226 -2.89 14.29 28.90
C GLU A 226 -3.94 13.57 28.04
N LEU A 227 -3.52 12.62 27.19
CA LEU A 227 -4.44 11.85 26.36
C LEU A 227 -5.52 11.16 27.20
N ARG A 228 -5.17 10.67 28.40
CA ARG A 228 -6.10 10.03 29.33
C ARG A 228 -7.28 10.91 29.77
N ASP A 229 -7.11 12.23 29.72
CA ASP A 229 -8.14 13.18 30.16
C ASP A 229 -9.18 13.43 29.08
N ILE A 230 -8.83 13.16 27.81
CA ILE A 230 -9.66 13.50 26.65
C ILE A 230 -10.06 12.29 25.81
N ALA A 231 -9.51 11.09 26.09
CA ALA A 231 -9.85 9.87 25.38
C ALA A 231 -9.69 8.60 26.23
N GLU A 232 -10.54 7.62 25.97
CA GLU A 232 -10.44 6.28 26.55
C GLU A 232 -9.47 5.43 25.72
N PHE A 233 -8.44 4.87 26.38
CA PHE A 233 -7.51 3.94 25.76
C PHE A 233 -7.76 2.48 26.19
N GLN A 234 -7.82 1.58 25.20
CA GLN A 234 -7.97 0.14 25.42
C GLN A 234 -6.95 -0.68 24.61
N ASN A 235 -6.30 -1.65 25.24
CA ASN A 235 -5.48 -2.65 24.56
C ASN A 235 -6.34 -3.74 23.89
N GLY A 236 -5.84 -4.35 22.81
CA GLY A 236 -6.53 -5.46 22.13
C GLY A 236 -6.32 -6.85 22.71
N TYR A 237 -6.87 -7.85 22.01
CA TYR A 237 -6.88 -9.26 22.41
C TYR A 237 -5.99 -10.17 21.54
N ALA A 238 -5.55 -11.28 22.13
CA ALA A 238 -4.65 -12.27 21.56
C ALA A 238 -5.38 -13.36 20.74
N PHE A 239 -6.01 -13.03 19.62
CA PHE A 239 -6.88 -13.96 18.88
C PHE A 239 -6.19 -15.22 18.35
N TYR A 240 -4.88 -15.19 18.09
CA TYR A 240 -4.14 -16.35 17.60
C TYR A 240 -4.25 -17.59 18.51
N LYS A 241 -4.58 -17.42 19.80
CA LYS A 241 -4.81 -18.52 20.75
C LYS A 241 -6.19 -19.18 20.60
N LYS A 242 -7.14 -18.49 19.98
CA LYS A 242 -8.52 -18.93 19.77
C LYS A 242 -8.76 -19.50 18.37
N GLY A 243 -7.84 -19.24 17.44
CA GLY A 243 -7.97 -19.61 16.03
C GLY A 243 -8.49 -18.45 15.18
N TYR A 244 -8.22 -18.55 13.88
CA TYR A 244 -8.78 -17.66 12.86
C TYR A 244 -9.75 -18.43 11.99
N SER A 245 -10.66 -17.72 11.35
CA SER A 245 -11.61 -18.23 10.36
C SER A 245 -11.35 -17.61 8.99
N ASP A 246 -11.94 -18.21 7.96
CA ASP A 246 -11.89 -17.68 6.59
C ASP A 246 -12.84 -16.48 6.40
N ASP A 247 -13.89 -16.39 7.24
CA ASP A 247 -14.90 -15.32 7.21
C ASP A 247 -15.27 -14.83 8.62
N GLY A 248 -16.13 -13.81 8.70
CA GLY A 248 -16.63 -13.24 9.96
C GLY A 248 -16.10 -11.84 10.25
N VAL A 249 -15.69 -11.59 11.49
CA VAL A 249 -15.26 -10.26 11.95
C VAL A 249 -13.77 -10.08 11.73
N LYS A 250 -13.39 -8.96 11.11
CA LYS A 250 -12.00 -8.70 10.73
C LYS A 250 -11.15 -8.28 11.93
N VAL A 251 -10.01 -8.93 12.12
CA VAL A 251 -9.03 -8.60 13.14
C VAL A 251 -8.15 -7.46 12.67
N VAL A 252 -8.17 -6.33 13.37
CA VAL A 252 -7.33 -5.16 13.07
C VAL A 252 -5.96 -5.36 13.69
N ASP A 253 -4.93 -5.48 12.85
CA ASP A 253 -3.55 -5.62 13.26
C ASP A 253 -2.64 -4.51 12.70
N LEU A 254 -1.32 -4.72 12.80
CA LEU A 254 -0.29 -3.77 12.39
C LEU A 254 -0.36 -3.40 10.90
N ALA A 255 -0.88 -4.28 10.04
CA ALA A 255 -0.96 -4.05 8.60
C ALA A 255 -2.12 -3.12 8.21
N ASN A 256 -3.08 -2.91 9.13
CA ASN A 256 -4.30 -2.15 8.84
C ASN A 256 -4.16 -0.64 9.05
N VAL A 257 -2.99 -0.15 9.48
CA VAL A 257 -2.68 1.29 9.48
C VAL A 257 -1.40 1.52 8.69
N ASN A 258 -1.50 2.29 7.61
CA ASN A 258 -0.36 2.56 6.74
C ASN A 258 0.57 3.63 7.34
N THR A 259 1.69 3.90 6.66
CA THR A 259 2.67 4.92 7.11
C THR A 259 2.14 6.35 7.08
N LEU A 260 1.02 6.60 6.37
CA LEU A 260 0.29 7.86 6.37
C LEU A 260 -0.70 7.97 7.54
N GLY A 261 -0.89 6.94 8.36
CA GLY A 261 -1.90 6.96 9.42
C GLY A 261 -3.32 6.79 8.90
N GLU A 262 -3.50 6.15 7.73
CA GLU A 262 -4.80 5.77 7.21
C GLU A 262 -5.13 4.33 7.59
N PHE A 263 -6.40 4.08 7.89
CA PHE A 263 -6.90 2.73 8.03
C PHE A 263 -7.08 2.09 6.65
N ILE A 264 -6.51 0.90 6.46
CA ILE A 264 -6.60 0.13 5.22
C ILE A 264 -6.98 -1.33 5.49
N GLU A 265 -7.72 -1.91 4.56
CA GLU A 265 -7.92 -3.37 4.50
C GLU A 265 -6.84 -3.99 3.60
N THR A 266 -6.39 -5.20 3.94
CA THR A 266 -5.34 -5.93 3.23
C THR A 266 -5.80 -7.32 2.80
N ASP A 267 -5.16 -7.88 1.78
CA ASP A 267 -5.47 -9.24 1.30
C ASP A 267 -5.05 -10.34 2.30
N SER A 268 -4.21 -9.98 3.28
CA SER A 268 -3.75 -10.86 4.36
C SER A 268 -4.51 -10.65 5.68
N ASP A 269 -5.63 -9.92 5.63
CA ASP A 269 -6.48 -9.68 6.80
C ASP A 269 -6.99 -11.00 7.38
N LYS A 270 -7.01 -11.08 8.71
CA LYS A 270 -7.47 -12.27 9.43
C LYS A 270 -8.88 -12.04 9.95
N TYR A 271 -9.64 -13.13 10.06
CA TYR A 271 -10.99 -13.09 10.59
C TYR A 271 -11.13 -13.98 11.82
N ILE A 272 -12.10 -13.65 12.66
CA ILE A 272 -12.63 -14.56 13.68
C ILE A 272 -14.09 -14.86 13.36
N SER A 273 -14.55 -16.03 13.78
CA SER A 273 -15.94 -16.43 13.54
C SER A 273 -16.91 -15.47 14.19
N ASN A 274 -18.10 -15.32 13.61
CA ASN A 274 -19.16 -14.52 14.19
C ASN A 274 -19.52 -15.00 15.61
N GLU A 275 -19.51 -16.32 15.84
CA GLU A 275 -19.74 -16.90 17.17
C GLU A 275 -18.74 -16.40 18.21
N LEU A 276 -17.45 -16.37 17.87
CA LEU A 276 -16.41 -15.86 18.77
C LEU A 276 -16.53 -14.36 18.98
N ALA A 277 -16.86 -13.60 17.93
CA ALA A 277 -17.00 -12.15 18.02
C ALA A 277 -18.17 -11.71 18.92
N HIS A 278 -19.26 -12.49 18.95
CA HIS A 278 -20.44 -12.25 19.79
C HIS A 278 -20.35 -12.87 21.20
N ASP A 279 -19.21 -13.48 21.58
CA ASP A 279 -18.96 -13.84 22.98
C ASP A 279 -18.93 -12.54 23.82
N LYS A 280 -19.68 -12.50 24.92
CA LYS A 280 -19.72 -11.36 25.86
C LYS A 280 -18.33 -10.86 26.28
N LYS A 281 -17.32 -11.73 26.34
CA LYS A 281 -15.94 -11.35 26.66
C LYS A 281 -15.26 -10.58 25.53
N MET A 282 -15.68 -10.81 24.28
CA MET A 282 -15.11 -10.25 23.05
C MET A 282 -15.79 -8.95 22.62
N GLU A 283 -17.06 -8.73 22.98
CA GLU A 283 -17.83 -7.52 22.65
C GLU A 283 -17.07 -6.21 22.93
N LYS A 284 -16.34 -6.13 24.05
CA LYS A 284 -15.55 -4.94 24.41
C LYS A 284 -14.41 -4.61 23.44
N PHE A 285 -13.95 -5.58 22.63
CA PHE A 285 -12.89 -5.38 21.64
C PHE A 285 -13.46 -5.04 20.25
N MET A 286 -14.79 -5.07 20.09
CA MET A 286 -15.44 -4.63 18.86
C MET A 286 -15.22 -3.13 18.68
N LEU A 287 -14.88 -2.75 17.45
CA LEU A 287 -14.60 -1.37 17.10
C LEU A 287 -15.85 -0.71 16.50
N LEU A 288 -16.05 0.53 16.88
CA LEU A 288 -17.10 1.40 16.38
C LEU A 288 -16.54 2.35 15.33
N LYS A 289 -17.41 2.86 14.47
CA LYS A 289 -17.09 3.97 13.58
C LYS A 289 -16.50 5.13 14.39
N ASP A 290 -15.49 5.77 13.84
CA ASP A 290 -14.73 6.87 14.44
C ASP A 290 -13.87 6.49 15.66
N ASP A 291 -13.81 5.21 16.06
CA ASP A 291 -12.72 4.75 16.91
C ASP A 291 -11.37 5.01 16.21
N LEU A 292 -10.37 5.45 16.97
CA LEU A 292 -9.00 5.55 16.48
C LEU A 292 -8.23 4.30 16.89
N VAL A 293 -7.43 3.77 15.97
CA VAL A 293 -6.58 2.59 16.19
C VAL A 293 -5.11 2.96 16.00
N MET A 294 -4.33 2.82 17.07
CA MET A 294 -2.92 3.18 17.12
C MET A 294 -2.04 1.92 17.09
N ILE A 295 -1.05 1.91 16.19
CA ILE A 295 -0.03 0.87 16.17
C ILE A 295 0.88 1.01 17.39
N MET A 296 0.92 -0.02 18.23
CA MET A 296 1.72 -0.02 19.48
C MET A 296 3.06 -0.75 19.35
N THR A 297 3.34 -1.35 18.19
CA THR A 297 4.51 -2.19 17.97
C THR A 297 5.03 -2.01 16.54
N ASP A 298 6.35 -1.95 16.39
CA ASP A 298 7.03 -2.00 15.10
C ASP A 298 8.09 -3.10 15.12
N ARG A 299 8.25 -3.81 14.00
CA ARG A 299 9.24 -4.88 13.83
C ARG A 299 10.54 -4.38 13.19
N THR A 300 10.61 -3.10 12.84
CA THR A 300 11.80 -2.47 12.29
C THR A 300 12.45 -1.53 13.31
N GLN A 301 13.76 -1.31 13.14
CA GLN A 301 14.49 -0.30 13.93
C GLN A 301 14.10 1.13 13.55
N SER A 302 13.59 1.35 12.33
CA SER A 302 13.19 2.67 11.84
C SER A 302 11.92 3.21 12.52
N MET A 303 11.11 2.34 13.14
CA MET A 303 9.87 2.70 13.81
C MET A 303 8.96 3.53 12.90
N ASN A 304 8.80 3.11 11.65
CA ASN A 304 8.06 3.87 10.64
C ASN A 304 6.55 3.84 10.87
N ILE A 305 6.05 2.76 11.50
CA ILE A 305 4.62 2.59 11.77
C ILE A 305 4.27 2.77 13.26
N LEU A 306 5.25 2.76 14.16
CA LEU A 306 5.02 2.95 15.60
C LEU A 306 4.28 4.27 15.87
N GLY A 307 3.15 4.20 16.58
CA GLY A 307 2.32 5.35 16.95
C GLY A 307 1.38 5.84 15.84
N LYS A 308 1.50 5.33 14.61
CA LYS A 308 0.57 5.69 13.52
C LYS A 308 -0.85 5.31 13.90
N THR A 309 -1.76 6.24 13.68
CA THR A 309 -3.13 6.15 14.18
C THR A 309 -4.13 6.31 13.04
N GLY A 310 -4.86 5.25 12.72
CA GLY A 310 -5.94 5.23 11.73
C GLY A 310 -7.32 5.43 12.35
N LYS A 311 -8.31 5.82 11.54
CA LYS A 311 -9.70 5.96 11.97
C LYS A 311 -10.57 4.83 11.40
N ILE A 312 -11.38 4.22 12.25
CA ILE A 312 -12.26 3.11 11.87
C ILE A 312 -13.45 3.61 11.05
N PRO A 313 -13.67 3.07 9.83
CA PRO A 313 -14.71 3.56 8.94
C PRO A 313 -16.12 3.03 9.26
N TYR A 314 -16.21 1.84 9.85
CA TYR A 314 -17.47 1.11 10.05
C TYR A 314 -17.57 0.50 11.44
N SER A 315 -18.73 0.62 12.07
CA SER A 315 -19.02 -0.05 13.35
C SER A 315 -19.21 -1.55 13.17
N ASN A 316 -18.79 -2.32 14.17
CA ASN A 316 -19.07 -3.76 14.32
C ASN A 316 -18.52 -4.67 13.21
N LYS A 317 -17.66 -4.14 12.33
CA LYS A 317 -16.97 -4.91 11.28
C LYS A 317 -15.58 -5.40 11.70
N TYR A 318 -15.02 -4.76 12.72
CA TYR A 318 -13.62 -4.89 13.10
C TYR A 318 -13.47 -5.22 14.59
N ILE A 319 -12.44 -5.99 14.94
CA ILE A 319 -12.10 -6.37 16.31
C ILE A 319 -10.62 -6.13 16.62
N LEU A 320 -10.32 -5.61 17.82
CA LEU A 320 -9.02 -5.07 18.20
C LEU A 320 -7.98 -6.14 18.60
N ASN A 321 -6.88 -6.26 17.84
CA ASN A 321 -5.75 -7.14 18.15
C ASN A 321 -4.81 -6.59 19.24
N GLN A 322 -4.16 -7.47 20.00
CA GLN A 322 -3.18 -7.16 21.07
C GLN A 322 -2.02 -6.21 20.71
N ARG A 323 -1.73 -5.99 19.43
CA ARG A 323 -0.64 -5.10 18.96
C ARG A 323 -1.12 -3.71 18.56
N VAL A 324 -2.42 -3.46 18.66
CA VAL A 324 -3.09 -2.22 18.31
C VAL A 324 -3.89 -1.74 19.52
N GLY A 325 -3.81 -0.44 19.81
CA GLY A 325 -4.58 0.20 20.87
C GLY A 325 -5.76 0.95 20.28
N ARG A 326 -6.94 0.85 20.90
CA ARG A 326 -8.09 1.69 20.57
C ARG A 326 -8.07 2.95 21.41
N ILE A 327 -8.28 4.09 20.77
CA ILE A 327 -8.47 5.40 21.38
C ILE A 327 -9.87 5.87 20.99
N ARG A 328 -10.73 6.10 21.98
CA ARG A 328 -12.08 6.63 21.78
C ARG A 328 -12.19 8.01 22.41
N THR A 329 -12.50 9.02 21.60
CA THR A 329 -12.61 10.41 22.06
C THR A 329 -13.73 10.59 23.09
N SER A 330 -13.47 11.41 24.10
CA SER A 330 -14.52 11.99 24.95
C SER A 330 -15.30 13.09 24.22
N GLU A 331 -16.39 13.57 24.80
CA GLU A 331 -17.19 14.69 24.29
C GLU A 331 -16.42 16.04 24.22
N HIS A 332 -15.27 16.12 24.88
CA HIS A 332 -14.44 17.32 24.96
C HIS A 332 -13.42 17.44 23.81
N CYS A 333 -13.28 16.43 22.96
CA CYS A 333 -12.28 16.43 21.90
C CYS A 333 -12.84 15.92 20.56
N ASN A 334 -12.57 16.65 19.49
CA ASN A 334 -13.00 16.26 18.15
C ASN A 334 -12.10 15.14 17.59
N VAL A 335 -12.70 14.07 17.06
CA VAL A 335 -11.96 12.90 16.52
C VAL A 335 -10.98 13.26 15.39
N ASN A 336 -11.34 14.20 14.52
CA ASN A 336 -10.47 14.60 13.41
C ASN A 336 -9.25 15.37 13.93
N TYR A 337 -9.46 16.24 14.92
CA TYR A 337 -8.37 16.91 15.62
C TYR A 337 -7.45 15.90 16.30
N LEU A 338 -8.04 14.97 17.08
CA LEU A 338 -7.27 13.97 17.82
C LEU A 338 -6.44 13.08 16.88
N ARG A 339 -7.03 12.64 15.77
CA ARG A 339 -6.31 11.88 14.74
C ARG A 339 -5.10 12.64 14.22
N SER A 340 -5.25 13.92 13.89
CA SER A 340 -4.18 14.71 13.30
C SER A 340 -3.06 15.01 14.30
N ILE A 341 -3.39 15.34 15.56
CA ILE A 341 -2.36 15.57 16.58
C ILE A 341 -1.61 14.29 16.94
N LEU A 342 -2.27 13.13 16.99
CA LEU A 342 -1.61 11.85 17.26
C LEU A 342 -0.63 11.45 16.15
N ASN A 343 -0.90 11.82 14.90
CA ASN A 343 0.00 11.58 13.76
C ASN A 343 1.02 12.72 13.54
N SER A 344 1.03 13.76 14.38
CA SER A 344 1.99 14.85 14.28
C SER A 344 3.43 14.40 14.58
N LYS A 345 4.41 15.10 14.00
CA LYS A 345 5.85 14.81 14.22
C LYS A 345 6.22 14.83 15.71
N ARG A 346 5.60 15.71 16.51
CA ARG A 346 5.84 15.82 17.94
C ARG A 346 5.42 14.56 18.70
N VAL A 347 4.17 14.11 18.51
CA VAL A 347 3.64 12.92 19.20
C VAL A 347 4.37 11.65 18.73
N LEU A 348 4.58 11.50 17.42
CA LEU A 348 5.34 10.37 16.89
C LEU A 348 6.80 10.37 17.38
N GLY A 349 7.43 11.54 17.49
CA GLY A 349 8.78 11.69 18.04
C GLY A 349 8.87 11.28 19.50
N TYR A 350 7.90 11.70 20.33
CA TYR A 350 7.77 11.27 21.72
C TYR A 350 7.59 9.75 21.82
N LEU A 351 6.65 9.16 21.07
CA LEU A 351 6.41 7.71 21.10
C LEU A 351 7.64 6.90 20.69
N LYS A 352 8.45 7.42 19.76
CA LYS A 352 9.74 6.82 19.39
C LYS A 352 10.77 6.93 20.52
N SER A 353 10.85 8.07 21.22
CA SER A 353 11.83 8.28 22.29
C SER A 353 11.56 7.41 23.52
N VAL A 354 10.29 7.15 23.83
CA VAL A 354 9.86 6.29 24.94
C VAL A 354 9.62 4.84 24.53
N SER A 355 10.01 4.47 23.30
CA SER A 355 9.87 3.10 22.79
C SER A 355 10.81 2.13 23.51
N LEU A 356 10.31 0.93 23.74
CA LEU A 356 11.00 -0.15 24.43
C LEU A 356 11.31 -1.29 23.46
N GLY A 357 12.23 -2.17 23.85
CA GLY A 357 12.61 -3.36 23.07
C GLY A 357 13.78 -3.11 22.11
N SER A 358 14.49 -4.21 21.76
CA SER A 358 15.64 -4.16 20.85
C SER A 358 15.19 -4.34 19.40
N VAL A 359 14.92 -5.57 18.97
CA VAL A 359 14.50 -5.89 17.59
C VAL A 359 13.05 -5.48 17.32
N GLN A 360 12.16 -5.79 18.26
CA GLN A 360 10.76 -5.41 18.20
C GLN A 360 10.54 -4.22 19.13
N LYS A 361 10.24 -3.07 18.53
CA LYS A 361 9.96 -1.82 19.24
C LYS A 361 8.50 -1.77 19.65
N TYR A 362 8.21 -1.31 20.87
CA TYR A 362 6.83 -1.15 21.33
C TYR A 362 6.69 0.01 22.32
N VAL A 363 5.47 0.50 22.49
CA VAL A 363 5.12 1.49 23.52
C VAL A 363 4.07 0.88 24.47
N ASN A 364 4.22 1.12 25.77
CA ASN A 364 3.27 0.63 26.77
C ASN A 364 2.06 1.58 26.90
N THR A 365 1.02 1.11 27.57
CA THR A 365 -0.22 1.89 27.75
C THR A 365 -0.02 3.19 28.53
N ASN A 366 0.88 3.22 29.51
CA ASN A 366 1.10 4.41 30.32
C ASN A 366 1.73 5.53 29.47
N HIS A 367 2.79 5.21 28.73
CA HIS A 367 3.41 6.16 27.79
C HIS A 367 2.40 6.73 26.78
N ILE A 368 1.42 5.95 26.32
CA ILE A 368 0.36 6.46 25.43
C ILE A 368 -0.62 7.37 26.19
N LYS A 369 -1.03 6.97 27.39
CA LYS A 369 -1.95 7.76 28.23
C LYS A 369 -1.34 9.08 28.69
N ASP A 370 -0.02 9.12 28.87
CA ASP A 370 0.77 10.26 29.36
C ASP A 370 1.18 11.22 28.22
N ILE A 371 0.73 11.00 26.98
CA ILE A 371 1.00 11.93 25.88
C ILE A 371 0.40 13.29 26.23
N GLN A 372 1.25 14.30 26.41
CA GLN A 372 0.83 15.68 26.58
C GLN A 372 0.37 16.28 25.24
N LEU A 373 -0.83 16.84 25.23
CA LEU A 373 -1.49 17.41 24.07
C LEU A 373 -1.90 18.85 24.36
N MET A 374 -1.77 19.69 23.35
CA MET A 374 -2.46 20.98 23.36
C MET A 374 -3.93 20.71 23.09
N LEU A 375 -4.83 21.33 23.85
CA LEU A 375 -6.27 21.25 23.67
C LEU A 375 -6.79 22.66 23.34
N PRO A 376 -7.14 22.93 22.06
CA PRO A 376 -7.76 24.18 21.66
C PRO A 376 -9.17 24.31 22.24
N PRO A 377 -9.76 25.53 22.24
CA PRO A 377 -11.19 25.69 22.43
C PRO A 377 -11.98 24.85 21.43
N LYS A 378 -13.14 24.32 21.88
CA LYS A 378 -14.00 23.45 21.08
C LYS A 378 -14.37 24.06 19.72
N GLU A 379 -14.67 25.37 19.70
CA GLU A 379 -14.98 26.12 18.48
C GLU A 379 -13.89 25.96 17.40
N ILE A 380 -12.60 26.05 17.77
CA ILE A 380 -11.47 25.92 16.84
C ILE A 380 -11.32 24.48 16.35
N MET A 381 -11.51 23.49 17.24
CA MET A 381 -11.46 22.08 16.86
C MET A 381 -12.59 21.72 15.89
N ASP A 382 -13.78 22.27 16.09
CA ASP A 382 -14.94 22.02 15.24
C ASP A 382 -14.76 22.67 13.85
N MET A 383 -14.30 23.92 13.79
CA MET A 383 -13.94 24.58 12.52
C MET A 383 -12.87 23.79 11.74
N TYR A 384 -11.84 23.28 12.42
CA TYR A 384 -10.84 22.43 11.80
C TYR A 384 -11.47 21.14 11.27
N SER A 385 -12.29 20.49 12.10
CA SER A 385 -12.97 19.24 11.75
C SER A 385 -13.84 19.41 10.52
N GLU A 386 -14.63 20.47 10.43
CA GLU A 386 -15.42 20.80 9.24
C GLU A 386 -14.55 20.97 8.00
N LYS A 387 -13.41 21.64 8.13
CA LYS A 387 -12.47 21.86 7.02
C LYS A 387 -11.87 20.56 6.48
N VAL A 388 -11.47 19.63 7.36
CA VAL A 388 -10.79 18.39 6.96
C VAL A 388 -11.72 17.20 6.75
N LYS A 389 -12.97 17.27 7.23
CA LYS A 389 -13.94 16.17 7.12
C LYS A 389 -14.12 15.70 5.68
N THR A 390 -14.34 16.62 4.75
CA THR A 390 -14.53 16.28 3.33
C THR A 390 -13.29 15.64 2.71
N ILE A 391 -12.10 16.04 3.16
CA ILE A 391 -10.81 15.46 2.73
C ILE A 391 -10.72 14.01 3.21
N PHE A 392 -10.98 13.78 4.49
CA PHE A 392 -10.95 12.43 5.07
C PHE A 392 -12.02 11.50 4.49
N ASP A 393 -13.24 11.99 4.27
CA ASP A 393 -14.30 11.21 3.64
C ASP A 393 -13.92 10.83 2.20
N LYS A 394 -13.24 11.74 1.47
CA LYS A 394 -12.72 11.45 0.13
C LYS A 394 -11.61 10.41 0.15
N MET A 395 -10.67 10.50 1.10
CA MET A 395 -9.60 9.50 1.26
C MET A 395 -10.17 8.10 1.52
N GLN A 396 -11.17 8.00 2.40
CA GLN A 396 -11.86 6.74 2.68
C GLN A 396 -12.51 6.16 1.43
N LYS A 397 -13.28 6.96 0.67
CA LYS A 397 -13.93 6.52 -0.57
C LYS A 397 -12.92 6.03 -1.62
N ILE A 398 -11.77 6.70 -1.73
CA ILE A 398 -10.69 6.30 -2.65
C ILE A 398 -10.09 4.96 -2.22
N ASN A 399 -9.92 4.73 -0.91
CA ASN A 399 -9.42 3.45 -0.40
C ASN A 399 -10.42 2.30 -0.68
N GLU A 400 -11.71 2.56 -0.57
CA GLU A 400 -12.77 1.61 -0.94
C GLU A 400 -12.80 1.34 -2.45
N GLU A 401 -12.68 2.38 -3.28
CA GLU A 401 -12.58 2.24 -4.73
C GLU A 401 -11.36 1.38 -5.12
N ASN A 402 -10.20 1.63 -4.52
CA ASN A 402 -8.99 0.85 -4.75
C ASN A 402 -9.17 -0.63 -4.39
N LYS A 403 -9.93 -0.94 -3.34
CA LYS A 403 -10.25 -2.33 -2.99
C LYS A 403 -11.04 -3.00 -4.11
N VAL A 404 -12.12 -2.36 -4.56
CA VAL A 404 -12.97 -2.89 -5.65
C VAL A 404 -12.17 -3.03 -6.95
N LEU A 405 -11.32 -2.06 -7.30
CA LEU A 405 -10.49 -2.12 -8.50
C LEU A 405 -9.50 -3.29 -8.46
N LYS A 406 -8.90 -3.57 -7.31
CA LYS A 406 -8.01 -4.74 -7.12
C LYS A 406 -8.75 -6.05 -7.28
N GLU A 407 -9.92 -6.19 -6.66
CA GLU A 407 -10.76 -7.40 -6.77
C GLU A 407 -11.19 -7.65 -8.23
N LEU A 408 -11.56 -6.58 -8.95
CA LEU A 408 -11.88 -6.63 -10.37
C LEU A 408 -10.66 -7.03 -11.21
N LEU A 409 -9.49 -6.45 -10.95
CA LEU A 409 -8.25 -6.81 -11.66
C LEU A 409 -7.90 -8.29 -11.45
N HIS A 410 -7.96 -8.77 -10.20
CA HIS A 410 -7.74 -10.18 -9.86
C HIS A 410 -8.71 -11.12 -10.57
N THR A 411 -9.97 -10.69 -10.73
CA THR A 411 -11.00 -11.47 -11.41
C THR A 411 -10.85 -11.46 -12.93
N LEU A 412 -10.55 -10.30 -13.52
CA LEU A 412 -10.50 -10.11 -14.97
C LEU A 412 -9.21 -10.63 -15.60
N LEU A 413 -8.07 -10.49 -14.92
CA LEU A 413 -6.77 -10.92 -15.43
C LEU A 413 -6.76 -12.37 -15.95
N PRO A 414 -7.13 -13.41 -15.17
CA PRO A 414 -7.14 -14.78 -15.66
C PRO A 414 -8.15 -15.00 -16.80
N LYS A 415 -9.29 -14.32 -16.78
CA LYS A 415 -10.35 -14.46 -17.79
C LYS A 415 -9.97 -13.87 -19.14
N LEU A 416 -9.34 -12.69 -19.12
CA LEU A 416 -8.83 -12.02 -20.30
C LEU A 416 -7.61 -12.73 -20.88
N ILE A 417 -6.70 -13.27 -20.05
CA ILE A 417 -5.51 -13.98 -20.52
C ILE A 417 -5.84 -15.38 -21.05
N SER A 418 -6.89 -16.04 -20.54
CA SER A 418 -7.33 -17.36 -21.01
C SER A 418 -8.26 -17.33 -22.21
N GLY A 419 -8.88 -16.16 -22.47
CA GLY A 419 -9.89 -15.99 -23.50
C GLY A 419 -11.30 -16.42 -23.07
N GLU A 420 -11.54 -16.68 -21.78
CA GLU A 420 -12.89 -16.86 -21.20
C GLU A 420 -13.72 -15.59 -21.42
N VAL A 421 -13.09 -14.43 -21.23
CA VAL A 421 -13.66 -13.12 -21.58
C VAL A 421 -12.83 -12.57 -22.74
N ARG A 422 -13.54 -12.12 -23.78
CA ARG A 422 -12.95 -11.59 -25.01
C ARG A 422 -13.26 -10.11 -25.11
N VAL A 423 -12.31 -9.34 -25.62
CA VAL A 423 -12.45 -7.88 -25.80
C VAL A 423 -12.30 -7.55 -27.28
N LEU A 424 -13.19 -6.69 -27.78
CA LEU A 424 -13.16 -6.20 -29.15
C LEU A 424 -12.31 -4.92 -29.21
N SER A 425 -11.50 -4.76 -30.26
CA SER A 425 -10.78 -3.51 -30.49
C SER A 425 -11.74 -2.35 -30.78
N LYS A 426 -11.34 -1.12 -30.45
CA LYS A 426 -12.15 0.10 -30.68
C LYS A 426 -12.62 0.24 -32.13
N GLU A 427 -11.83 -0.24 -33.10
CA GLU A 427 -12.19 -0.28 -34.52
C GLU A 427 -13.46 -1.09 -34.84
N PHE A 428 -13.92 -1.94 -33.92
CA PHE A 428 -15.18 -2.70 -34.03
C PHE A 428 -16.38 -2.05 -33.34
N ARG A 429 -16.18 -1.02 -32.50
CA ARG A 429 -17.31 -0.33 -31.83
C ARG A 429 -17.92 0.76 -32.70
N ASP A 430 -17.14 1.32 -33.62
CA ASP A 430 -17.53 2.42 -34.52
C ASP A 430 -17.87 1.95 -35.94
N ARG A 431 -18.12 0.63 -36.12
CA ARG A 431 -18.65 0.01 -37.34
C ARG A 431 -19.90 -0.78 -36.99
#